data_AF-A0A1G7FEG2-F1
#
_entry.id   AF-A0A1G7FEG2-F1
#
_cell.length_a   1.000
_cell.length_b   1.000
_cell.length_c   1.000
_cell.angle_alpha   90.00
_cell.angle_beta   90.00
_cell.angle_gamma   90.00
#
_symmetry.space_group_name_H-M   'P 1'
#
loop_
_entity.id
_entity.type
_entity.pdbx_description
1 polymer ?
#
loop_
_entity_poly.entity_id
_entity_poly.type
_entity_poly.pdbx_seq_one_letter_code
_entity_poly.pdbx_strand_id
1 'polypeptide(L)'
;MTTMLKGRTDTPPALPTPRPRWLRLLILVGLGFILFNTLGVALFLGSGPRIGGGMLVKLVLVGAAIAVPLWKFDGLNVLRSWSNPAKASFTQTDDPATGAVLFTVTPARAARMPALPLFAIGGFLLFVALIGTTGIGGFIWAYLVAIVFIGVGCSFVLPGAADRRPADISVSPGGIRRDTIHLPLDAIADLRVTQGGLVIDADPLVAGPRGVSTAAMAGRHMGRRQSGRGFAVEIRAEGEGRYDVLAGGLTEDCAQALATDLVRALATARSQTPAASPVGAG
;
A
#
# COMPACT_ATOMS: atom_id res chain seq x y z
N MET A 1 12.06 67.46 26.13
CA MET A 1 11.01 67.04 25.17
C MET A 1 11.71 66.32 24.03
N THR A 2 11.79 65.00 24.15
CA THR A 2 12.61 64.13 23.31
C THR A 2 11.67 63.34 22.41
N THR A 3 11.61 63.72 21.15
CA THR A 3 10.75 63.07 20.14
C THR A 3 11.39 61.75 19.77
N MET A 4 10.81 60.63 20.23
CA MET A 4 11.23 59.28 19.85
C MET A 4 10.99 59.04 18.36
N LEU A 5 12.07 58.79 17.63
CA LEU A 5 12.07 58.22 16.30
C LEU A 5 11.53 56.78 16.35
N LYS A 6 10.33 56.59 15.80
CA LYS A 6 9.73 55.27 15.57
C LYS A 6 10.52 54.56 14.46
N GLY A 7 11.41 53.64 14.87
CA GLY A 7 12.15 52.77 13.97
C GLY A 7 11.19 51.95 13.12
N ARG A 8 11.13 52.26 11.82
CA ARG A 8 10.48 51.45 10.80
C ARG A 8 11.44 50.31 10.46
N THR A 9 11.16 49.11 10.93
CA THR A 9 11.85 47.90 10.51
C THR A 9 11.35 47.50 9.13
N ASP A 10 11.96 48.07 8.09
CA ASP A 10 11.79 47.61 6.72
C ASP A 10 12.44 46.23 6.58
N THR A 11 11.68 45.19 6.91
CA THR A 11 12.03 43.81 6.59
C THR A 11 11.79 43.62 5.09
N PRO A 12 12.81 43.20 4.30
CA PRO A 12 12.60 42.91 2.90
C PRO A 12 11.59 41.76 2.76
N PRO A 13 10.68 41.79 1.77
CA PRO A 13 9.71 40.72 1.59
C PRO A 13 10.45 39.40 1.39
N ALA A 14 10.13 38.41 2.24
CA ALA A 14 10.70 37.08 2.15
C ALA A 14 10.53 36.53 0.73
N LEU A 15 11.64 36.22 0.06
CA LEU A 15 11.61 35.58 -1.26
C LEU A 15 10.80 34.29 -1.16
N PRO A 16 9.79 34.08 -2.03
CA PRO A 16 8.94 32.90 -1.95
C PRO A 16 9.80 31.65 -2.09
N THR A 17 9.77 30.81 -1.06
CA THR A 17 10.47 29.53 -1.04
C THR A 17 10.04 28.71 -2.27
N PRO A 18 11.00 28.16 -3.04
CA PRO A 18 10.67 27.41 -4.24
C PRO A 18 9.78 26.24 -3.86
N ARG A 19 8.52 26.26 -4.35
CA ARG A 19 7.54 25.18 -4.11
C ARG A 19 8.19 23.81 -4.34
N PRO A 20 8.05 22.86 -3.41
CA PRO A 20 8.75 21.58 -3.48
C PRO A 20 8.36 20.84 -4.76
N ARG A 21 9.33 20.16 -5.38
CA ARG A 21 9.18 19.58 -6.73
C ARG A 21 7.97 18.65 -6.87
N TRP A 22 7.59 17.96 -5.79
CA TRP A 22 6.39 17.11 -5.75
C TRP A 22 5.09 17.90 -5.86
N LEU A 23 5.02 19.10 -5.28
CA LEU A 23 3.85 19.98 -5.37
C LEU A 23 3.72 20.57 -6.79
N ARG A 24 4.83 20.88 -7.45
CA ARG A 24 4.82 21.29 -8.88
C ARG A 24 4.33 20.16 -9.78
N LEU A 25 4.75 18.92 -9.48
CA LEU A 25 4.33 17.74 -10.24
C LEU A 25 2.85 17.42 -9.99
N LEU A 26 2.35 17.56 -8.76
CA LEU A 26 0.92 17.46 -8.44
C LEU A 26 0.10 18.57 -9.09
N ILE A 27 0.60 19.80 -9.12
CA ILE A 27 -0.08 20.92 -9.81
C ILE A 27 -0.12 20.64 -11.31
N LEU A 28 0.97 20.15 -11.92
CA LEU A 28 0.99 19.80 -13.35
C LEU A 28 0.09 18.61 -13.69
N VAL A 29 0.05 17.58 -12.84
CA VAL A 29 -0.86 16.43 -12.99
C VAL A 29 -2.31 16.87 -12.77
N GLY A 30 -2.56 17.73 -11.78
CA GLY A 30 -3.87 18.31 -11.51
C GLY A 30 -4.36 19.24 -12.62
N LEU A 31 -3.49 20.09 -13.18
CA LEU A 31 -3.79 20.94 -14.34
C LEU A 31 -4.00 20.09 -15.58
N GLY A 32 -3.18 19.07 -15.81
CA GLY A 32 -3.37 18.11 -16.90
C GLY A 32 -4.69 17.38 -16.77
N PHE A 33 -5.07 16.97 -15.55
CA PHE A 33 -6.34 16.32 -15.26
C PHE A 33 -7.53 17.28 -15.45
N ILE A 34 -7.44 18.52 -14.94
CA ILE A 34 -8.50 19.52 -15.12
C ILE A 34 -8.63 19.91 -16.59
N LEU A 35 -7.53 20.14 -17.30
CA LEU A 35 -7.53 20.45 -18.73
C LEU A 35 -8.10 19.28 -19.53
N PHE A 36 -7.72 18.04 -19.21
CA PHE A 36 -8.26 16.82 -19.83
C PHE A 36 -9.76 16.66 -19.56
N ASN A 37 -10.22 16.91 -18.33
CA ASN A 37 -11.64 16.85 -17.98
C ASN A 37 -12.43 18.01 -18.58
N THR A 38 -11.90 19.23 -18.63
CA THR A 38 -12.59 20.38 -19.25
C THR A 38 -12.60 20.29 -20.76
N LEU A 39 -11.52 19.82 -21.40
CA LEU A 39 -11.51 19.55 -22.85
C LEU A 39 -12.43 18.37 -23.18
N GLY A 40 -12.43 17.32 -22.36
CA GLY A 40 -13.32 16.17 -22.48
C GLY A 40 -14.80 16.53 -22.28
N VAL A 41 -15.11 17.36 -21.29
CA VAL A 41 -16.47 17.88 -21.01
C VAL A 41 -16.89 18.91 -22.05
N ALA A 42 -16.00 19.77 -22.56
CA ALA A 42 -16.30 20.72 -23.64
C ALA A 42 -16.53 20.01 -24.97
N LEU A 43 -15.76 18.94 -25.27
CA LEU A 43 -16.04 18.05 -26.40
C LEU A 43 -17.36 17.30 -26.20
N PHE A 44 -17.67 16.85 -24.99
CA PHE A 44 -18.92 16.15 -24.64
C PHE A 44 -20.18 17.04 -24.68
N LEU A 45 -20.07 18.31 -24.28
CA LEU A 45 -21.16 19.30 -24.34
C LEU A 45 -21.30 19.94 -25.73
N GLY A 46 -20.20 20.09 -26.48
CA GLY A 46 -20.21 20.59 -27.86
C GLY A 46 -20.62 19.54 -28.89
N SER A 47 -20.48 18.25 -28.57
CA SER A 47 -20.96 17.13 -29.39
C SER A 47 -21.87 16.23 -28.55
N GLY A 48 -23.09 16.69 -28.30
CA GLY A 48 -24.05 15.96 -27.48
C GLY A 48 -24.19 14.50 -27.94
N PRO A 49 -23.85 13.49 -27.12
CA PRO A 49 -23.93 12.12 -27.57
C PRO A 49 -25.27 11.53 -27.18
N ARG A 50 -26.03 11.08 -28.18
CA ARG A 50 -26.96 9.96 -27.99
C ARG A 50 -26.12 8.76 -27.55
N ILE A 51 -26.10 8.45 -26.25
CA ILE A 51 -25.39 7.29 -25.70
C ILE A 51 -26.07 6.04 -26.26
N GLY A 52 -25.51 5.47 -27.33
CA GLY A 52 -25.96 4.18 -27.88
C GLY A 52 -25.55 3.01 -26.97
N GLY A 53 -26.29 1.91 -27.02
CA GLY A 53 -26.04 0.72 -26.18
C GLY A 53 -24.59 0.19 -26.27
N GLY A 54 -23.95 0.31 -27.45
CA GLY A 54 -22.53 -0.07 -27.62
C GLY A 54 -21.56 0.76 -26.77
N MET A 55 -21.83 2.05 -26.55
CA MET A 55 -20.99 2.92 -25.71
C MET A 55 -21.13 2.56 -24.22
N LEU A 56 -22.35 2.20 -23.78
CA LEU A 56 -22.59 1.71 -22.42
C LEU A 56 -21.80 0.43 -22.15
N VAL A 57 -21.80 -0.52 -23.08
CA VAL A 57 -21.03 -1.77 -22.93
C VAL A 57 -19.52 -1.48 -22.83
N LYS A 58 -18.98 -0.59 -23.68
CA LYS A 58 -17.56 -0.18 -23.58
C LYS A 58 -17.24 0.44 -22.21
N LEU A 59 -18.09 1.34 -21.71
CA LEU A 59 -17.92 1.97 -20.41
C LEU A 59 -17.94 0.96 -19.26
N VAL A 60 -18.86 -0.02 -19.30
CA VAL A 60 -18.93 -1.09 -18.30
C VAL A 60 -17.65 -1.94 -18.32
N LEU A 61 -17.16 -2.33 -19.50
CA LEU A 61 -15.96 -3.14 -19.64
C LEU A 61 -14.69 -2.42 -19.17
N VAL A 62 -14.54 -1.14 -19.54
CA VAL A 62 -13.42 -0.29 -19.09
C VAL A 62 -13.52 -0.06 -17.58
N GLY A 63 -14.72 0.24 -17.06
CA GLY A 63 -14.96 0.39 -15.63
C GLY A 63 -14.62 -0.87 -14.85
N ALA A 64 -15.01 -2.05 -15.34
CA ALA A 64 -14.71 -3.33 -14.71
C ALA A 64 -13.19 -3.61 -14.67
N ALA A 65 -12.46 -3.29 -15.74
CA ALA A 65 -11.01 -3.47 -15.80
C ALA A 65 -10.25 -2.67 -14.72
N ILE A 66 -10.82 -1.55 -14.27
CA ILE A 66 -10.26 -0.71 -13.20
C ILE A 66 -10.82 -1.11 -11.82
N ALA A 67 -12.13 -1.33 -11.72
CA ALA A 67 -12.82 -1.57 -10.45
C ALA A 67 -12.43 -2.92 -9.83
N VAL A 68 -12.30 -3.98 -10.63
CA VAL A 68 -12.01 -5.33 -10.13
C VAL A 68 -10.67 -5.38 -9.35
N PRO A 69 -9.54 -4.91 -9.90
CA PRO A 69 -8.29 -4.82 -9.14
C PRO A 69 -8.39 -4.02 -7.83
N LEU A 70 -9.16 -2.93 -7.83
CA LEU A 70 -9.26 -2.04 -6.68
C LEU A 70 -10.12 -2.60 -5.55
N TRP A 71 -11.24 -3.24 -5.89
CA TRP A 71 -12.24 -3.73 -4.94
C TRP A 71 -12.06 -5.18 -4.55
N LYS A 72 -11.79 -6.08 -5.51
CA LYS A 72 -11.73 -7.52 -5.24
C LYS A 72 -10.38 -7.96 -4.66
N PHE A 73 -9.33 -7.21 -4.94
CA PHE A 73 -7.95 -7.56 -4.59
C PHE A 73 -7.26 -6.49 -3.73
N ASP A 74 -8.05 -5.68 -3.04
CA ASP A 74 -7.56 -4.68 -2.09
C ASP A 74 -6.57 -3.66 -2.69
N GLY A 75 -6.63 -3.41 -4.01
CA GLY A 75 -5.78 -2.43 -4.68
C GLY A 75 -5.92 -1.02 -4.12
N LEU A 76 -7.05 -0.70 -3.46
CA LEU A 76 -7.22 0.54 -2.70
C LEU A 76 -6.17 0.70 -1.59
N ASN A 77 -5.75 -0.37 -0.92
CA ASN A 77 -4.71 -0.29 0.11
C ASN A 77 -3.33 -0.01 -0.48
N VAL A 78 -3.06 -0.47 -1.71
CA VAL A 78 -1.87 -0.08 -2.48
C VAL A 78 -1.87 1.42 -2.78
N LEU A 79 -3.03 1.98 -3.14
CA LEU A 79 -3.17 3.43 -3.38
C LEU A 79 -3.05 4.23 -2.07
N ARG A 80 -3.65 3.77 -0.97
CA ARG A 80 -3.56 4.42 0.35
C ARG A 80 -2.13 4.45 0.88
N SER A 81 -1.36 3.40 0.62
CA SER A 81 0.06 3.32 1.00
C SER A 81 1.01 4.00 0.02
N TRP A 82 0.51 4.68 -1.03
CA TRP A 82 1.37 5.21 -2.10
C TRP A 82 2.27 6.37 -1.66
N SER A 83 1.82 7.14 -0.67
CA SER A 83 2.55 8.24 -0.01
C SER A 83 3.53 7.75 1.05
N ASN A 84 3.49 6.47 1.42
CA ASN A 84 4.31 5.94 2.50
C ASN A 84 5.81 5.92 2.13
N PRO A 85 6.69 5.85 3.13
CA PRO A 85 8.10 5.60 2.92
C PRO A 85 8.35 4.27 2.19
N ALA A 86 9.51 4.17 1.53
CA ALA A 86 9.91 2.93 0.85
C ALA A 86 10.32 1.81 1.81
N LYS A 87 10.69 2.18 3.04
CA LYS A 87 10.95 1.29 4.16
C LYS A 87 9.80 1.39 5.14
N ALA A 88 9.41 0.27 5.73
CA ALA A 88 8.46 0.29 6.82
C ALA A 88 9.15 0.81 8.09
N SER A 89 8.36 1.31 9.01
CA SER A 89 8.84 1.78 10.31
C SER A 89 7.77 1.55 11.36
N PHE A 90 8.19 1.39 12.60
CA PHE A 90 7.30 1.41 13.75
C PHE A 90 7.86 2.32 14.83
N THR A 91 6.98 2.83 15.67
CA THR A 91 7.33 3.55 16.89
C THR A 91 6.74 2.83 18.08
N GLN A 92 7.52 2.72 19.14
CA GLN A 92 7.08 2.20 20.43
C GLN A 92 6.79 3.39 21.36
N THR A 93 5.66 3.36 22.06
CA THR A 93 5.30 4.38 23.05
C THR A 93 4.58 3.70 24.20
N ASP A 94 4.97 4.03 25.42
CA ASP A 94 4.26 3.54 26.60
C ASP A 94 2.98 4.37 26.78
N ASP A 95 1.85 3.71 26.98
CA ASP A 95 0.59 4.34 27.34
C ASP A 95 0.47 4.40 28.87
N PRO A 96 0.72 5.57 29.51
CA PRO A 96 0.68 5.69 30.95
C PRO A 96 -0.73 5.52 31.53
N ALA A 97 -1.79 5.64 30.72
CA ALA A 97 -3.16 5.47 31.20
C ALA A 97 -3.55 4.00 31.37
N THR A 98 -3.00 3.12 30.53
CA THR A 98 -3.35 1.69 30.52
C THR A 98 -2.20 0.78 30.98
N GLY A 99 -0.99 1.33 31.11
CA GLY A 99 0.24 0.54 31.34
C GLY A 99 0.61 -0.33 30.14
N ALA A 100 -0.03 -0.12 28.98
CA ALA A 100 0.23 -0.87 27.77
C ALA A 100 1.39 -0.27 26.97
N VAL A 101 2.08 -1.09 26.21
CA VAL A 101 3.05 -0.66 25.21
C VAL A 101 2.34 -0.60 23.85
N LEU A 102 2.30 0.59 23.25
CA LEU A 102 1.72 0.82 21.93
C LEU A 102 2.80 0.78 20.85
N PHE A 103 2.56 -0.04 19.83
CA PHE A 103 3.35 -0.10 18.60
C PHE A 103 2.54 0.46 17.44
N THR A 104 2.90 1.65 16.96
CA THR A 104 2.30 2.24 15.77
C THR A 104 3.15 1.91 14.55
N VAL A 105 2.58 1.13 13.63
CA VAL A 105 3.28 0.57 12.48
C VAL A 105 2.85 1.27 11.20
N THR A 106 3.82 1.80 10.46
CA THR A 106 3.62 2.38 9.13
C THR A 106 4.17 1.43 8.06
N PRO A 107 3.31 0.91 7.16
CA PRO A 107 3.76 -0.04 6.14
C PRO A 107 4.57 0.65 5.05
N ALA A 108 5.45 -0.10 4.40
CA ALA A 108 6.18 0.37 3.24
C ALA A 108 5.24 0.54 2.04
N ARG A 109 5.49 1.56 1.21
CA ARG A 109 4.81 1.69 -0.08
C ARG A 109 5.16 0.56 -1.03
N ALA A 110 4.20 0.20 -1.88
CA ALA A 110 4.45 -0.69 -3.01
C ALA A 110 5.60 -0.18 -3.91
N ALA A 111 6.32 -1.12 -4.53
CA ALA A 111 7.29 -0.82 -5.56
C ALA A 111 6.56 -0.21 -6.78
N ARG A 112 6.90 1.04 -7.07
CA ARG A 112 6.29 1.78 -8.19
C ARG A 112 6.75 1.25 -9.55
N MET A 113 7.97 0.72 -9.62
CA MET A 113 8.50 0.10 -10.83
C MET A 113 8.45 -1.41 -10.65
N PRO A 114 7.86 -2.15 -11.60
CA PRO A 114 7.43 -1.73 -12.95
C PRO A 114 5.93 -1.40 -13.06
N ALA A 115 5.19 -1.38 -11.96
CA ALA A 115 3.73 -1.28 -11.99
C ALA A 115 3.22 0.01 -12.64
N LEU A 116 3.83 1.17 -12.35
CA LEU A 116 3.44 2.46 -12.91
C LEU A 116 3.44 2.51 -14.44
N PRO A 117 4.54 2.19 -15.15
CA PRO A 117 4.52 2.23 -16.62
C PRO A 117 3.54 1.22 -17.21
N LEU A 118 3.38 0.04 -16.60
CA LEU A 118 2.39 -0.95 -17.05
C LEU A 118 0.96 -0.42 -16.91
N PHE A 119 0.61 0.19 -15.76
CA PHE A 119 -0.69 0.83 -15.58
C PHE A 119 -0.89 2.05 -16.47
N ALA A 120 0.16 2.83 -16.75
CA ALA A 120 0.07 3.97 -17.66
C ALA A 120 -0.23 3.52 -19.10
N ILE A 121 0.47 2.48 -19.59
CA ILE A 121 0.21 1.89 -20.91
C ILE A 121 -1.19 1.28 -20.96
N GLY A 122 -1.56 0.49 -19.95
CA GLY A 122 -2.89 -0.10 -19.86
C GLY A 122 -4.01 0.94 -19.83
N GLY A 123 -3.87 1.99 -19.02
CA GLY A 123 -4.82 3.09 -18.93
C GLY A 123 -4.92 3.88 -20.24
N PHE A 124 -3.80 4.14 -20.91
CA PHE A 124 -3.78 4.77 -22.23
C PHE A 124 -4.50 3.91 -23.28
N LEU A 125 -4.28 2.60 -23.28
CA LEU A 125 -4.96 1.69 -24.19
C LEU A 125 -6.47 1.58 -23.90
N LEU A 126 -6.89 1.59 -22.63
CA LEU A 126 -8.31 1.69 -22.28
C LEU A 126 -8.94 2.99 -22.76
N PHE A 127 -8.21 4.11 -22.65
CA PHE A 127 -8.64 5.39 -23.18
C PHE A 127 -8.79 5.37 -24.70
N VAL A 128 -7.78 4.86 -25.42
CA VAL A 128 -7.85 4.65 -26.88
C VAL A 128 -9.01 3.73 -27.25
N ALA A 129 -9.23 2.64 -26.51
CA ALA A 129 -10.35 1.74 -26.74
C ALA A 129 -11.69 2.48 -26.60
N LEU A 130 -11.83 3.35 -25.60
CA LEU A 130 -13.07 4.06 -25.32
C LEU A 130 -13.41 5.13 -26.36
N ILE A 131 -12.45 5.98 -26.73
CA ILE A 131 -12.71 7.17 -27.56
C ILE A 131 -12.10 7.12 -28.96
N GLY A 132 -11.07 6.30 -29.17
CA GLY A 132 -10.29 6.26 -30.42
C GLY A 132 -10.71 5.16 -31.39
N THR A 133 -11.58 4.23 -30.95
CA THR A 133 -12.01 3.10 -31.79
C THR A 133 -13.45 3.25 -32.24
N THR A 134 -13.63 3.39 -33.55
CA THR A 134 -14.95 3.45 -34.20
C THR A 134 -15.52 2.05 -34.46
N GLY A 135 -14.68 1.02 -34.57
CA GLY A 135 -15.07 -0.38 -34.81
C GLY A 135 -14.95 -1.29 -33.58
N ILE A 136 -15.79 -2.32 -33.54
CA ILE A 136 -15.79 -3.35 -32.47
C ILE A 136 -14.44 -4.09 -32.40
N GLY A 137 -13.86 -4.44 -33.54
CA GLY A 137 -12.57 -5.15 -33.59
C GLY A 137 -11.41 -4.32 -33.00
N GLY A 138 -11.37 -3.02 -33.28
CA GLY A 138 -10.36 -2.12 -32.71
C GLY A 138 -10.51 -1.97 -31.19
N PHE A 139 -11.75 -1.88 -30.70
CA PHE A 139 -12.05 -1.87 -29.26
C PHE A 139 -11.55 -3.14 -28.58
N ILE A 140 -11.93 -4.32 -29.10
CA ILE A 140 -11.58 -5.61 -28.51
C ILE A 140 -10.05 -5.77 -28.43
N TRP A 141 -9.35 -5.46 -29.51
CA TRP A 141 -7.88 -5.55 -29.53
C TRP A 141 -7.24 -4.65 -28.48
N ALA A 142 -7.59 -3.35 -28.47
CA ALA A 142 -7.01 -2.40 -27.53
C ALA A 142 -7.34 -2.76 -26.07
N TYR A 143 -8.58 -3.21 -25.82
CA TYR A 143 -9.04 -3.66 -24.50
C TYR A 143 -8.28 -4.90 -24.01
N LEU A 144 -8.12 -5.93 -24.85
CA LEU A 144 -7.39 -7.14 -24.47
C LEU A 144 -5.92 -6.84 -24.16
N VAL A 145 -5.26 -6.05 -25.00
CA VAL A 145 -3.87 -5.64 -24.75
C VAL A 145 -3.78 -4.81 -23.46
N ALA A 146 -4.73 -3.90 -23.22
CA ALA A 146 -4.78 -3.13 -21.97
C ALA A 146 -4.90 -4.02 -20.73
N ILE A 147 -5.77 -5.03 -20.76
CA ILE A 147 -5.93 -5.98 -19.65
C ILE A 147 -4.62 -6.73 -19.37
N VAL A 148 -3.86 -7.12 -20.40
CA VAL A 148 -2.56 -7.77 -20.21
C VAL A 148 -1.61 -6.85 -19.44
N PHE A 149 -1.49 -5.59 -19.84
CA PHE A 149 -0.65 -4.62 -19.13
C PHE A 149 -1.11 -4.38 -17.69
N ILE A 150 -2.41 -4.22 -17.47
CA ILE A 150 -2.99 -4.03 -16.12
C ILE A 150 -2.76 -5.28 -15.28
N GLY A 151 -3.04 -6.47 -15.81
CA GLY A 151 -2.87 -7.76 -15.14
C GLY A 151 -1.42 -8.00 -14.71
N VAL A 152 -0.47 -7.75 -15.60
CA VAL A 152 0.97 -7.83 -15.26
C VAL A 152 1.35 -6.75 -14.24
N GLY A 153 0.82 -5.53 -14.35
CA GLY A 153 1.05 -4.50 -13.32
C GLY A 153 0.52 -4.92 -11.95
N CYS A 154 -0.68 -5.49 -11.92
CA CYS A 154 -1.36 -6.03 -10.75
C CYS A 154 -0.58 -7.16 -10.09
N SER A 155 0.02 -8.09 -10.86
CA SER A 155 0.81 -9.19 -10.28
C SER A 155 2.03 -8.71 -9.48
N PHE A 156 2.52 -7.49 -9.73
CA PHE A 156 3.59 -6.90 -8.93
C PHE A 156 3.12 -6.18 -7.67
N VAL A 157 1.88 -5.69 -7.59
CA VAL A 157 1.47 -4.79 -6.49
C VAL A 157 0.40 -5.35 -5.58
N LEU A 158 -0.46 -6.24 -6.10
CA LEU A 158 -1.57 -6.83 -5.37
C LEU A 158 -1.20 -7.93 -4.37
N PRO A 159 -0.13 -8.73 -4.57
CA PRO A 159 0.30 -9.67 -3.53
C PRO A 159 0.59 -8.94 -2.20
N GLY A 160 -0.09 -9.33 -1.12
CA GLY A 160 -0.03 -8.68 0.19
C GLY A 160 -0.70 -7.31 0.28
N ALA A 161 -1.54 -6.92 -0.68
CA ALA A 161 -2.24 -5.63 -0.67
C ALA A 161 -3.28 -5.52 0.47
N ALA A 162 -4.00 -6.61 0.75
CA ALA A 162 -4.98 -6.67 1.84
C ALA A 162 -4.35 -6.27 3.20
N ASP A 163 -3.13 -6.76 3.45
CA ASP A 163 -2.43 -6.58 4.71
C ASP A 163 -1.62 -5.26 4.80
N ARG A 164 -1.48 -4.53 3.68
CA ARG A 164 -0.70 -3.29 3.60
C ARG A 164 -1.50 -2.10 4.10
N ARG A 165 -1.74 -2.04 5.41
CA ARG A 165 -2.41 -0.93 6.11
C ARG A 165 -1.67 -0.54 7.40
N PRO A 166 -1.72 0.74 7.81
CA PRO A 166 -1.27 1.14 9.14
C PRO A 166 -1.91 0.25 10.22
N ALA A 167 -1.16 -0.06 11.26
CA ALA A 167 -1.62 -0.91 12.34
C ALA A 167 -1.12 -0.36 13.68
N ASP A 168 -2.03 -0.26 14.63
CA ASP A 168 -1.72 0.03 16.02
C ASP A 168 -1.89 -1.27 16.83
N ILE A 169 -0.81 -1.70 17.48
CA ILE A 169 -0.76 -2.93 18.27
C ILE A 169 -0.48 -2.53 19.72
N SER A 170 -1.42 -2.78 20.61
CA SER A 170 -1.24 -2.57 22.04
C SER A 170 -0.91 -3.90 22.72
N VAL A 171 0.17 -3.91 23.51
CA VAL A 171 0.56 -5.05 24.35
C VAL A 171 0.38 -4.65 25.81
N SER A 172 -0.44 -5.38 26.54
CA SER A 172 -0.69 -5.14 27.96
C SER A 172 -0.62 -6.46 28.74
N PRO A 173 -0.67 -6.42 30.09
CA PRO A 173 -0.80 -7.65 30.90
C PRO A 173 -2.04 -8.48 30.50
N GLY A 174 -3.06 -7.86 29.93
CA GLY A 174 -4.25 -8.53 29.42
C GLY A 174 -4.10 -9.21 28.05
N GLY A 175 -2.95 -9.04 27.36
CA GLY A 175 -2.69 -9.65 26.05
C GLY A 175 -2.34 -8.67 24.93
N ILE A 176 -2.46 -9.15 23.69
CA ILE A 176 -2.28 -8.34 22.48
C ILE A 176 -3.64 -7.90 21.96
N ARG A 177 -3.71 -6.62 21.58
CA ARG A 177 -4.90 -6.04 20.95
C ARG A 177 -4.53 -5.24 19.71
N ARG A 178 -5.25 -5.52 18.62
CA ARG A 178 -5.13 -4.81 17.32
C ARG A 178 -6.49 -4.80 16.64
N ASP A 179 -7.06 -3.62 16.40
CA ASP A 179 -8.41 -3.44 15.83
C ASP A 179 -9.45 -4.38 16.48
N THR A 180 -9.85 -5.44 15.78
CA THR A 180 -10.82 -6.48 16.20
C THR A 180 -10.18 -7.72 16.82
N ILE A 181 -8.85 -7.84 16.78
CA ILE A 181 -8.10 -8.96 17.33
C ILE A 181 -7.80 -8.66 18.80
N HIS A 182 -8.25 -9.54 19.69
CA HIS A 182 -7.94 -9.53 21.11
C HIS A 182 -7.48 -10.93 21.48
N LEU A 183 -6.19 -11.07 21.79
CA LEU A 183 -5.61 -12.35 22.14
C LEU A 183 -5.00 -12.26 23.54
N PRO A 184 -5.56 -12.96 24.53
CA PRO A 184 -5.05 -12.92 25.90
C PRO A 184 -3.68 -13.59 25.97
N LEU A 185 -2.89 -13.16 26.95
CA LEU A 185 -1.44 -13.42 27.02
C LEU A 185 -1.07 -14.91 27.13
N ASP A 186 -1.96 -15.69 27.74
CA ASP A 186 -1.92 -17.13 27.94
C ASP A 186 -2.29 -17.91 26.67
N ALA A 187 -3.20 -17.39 25.86
CA ALA A 187 -3.59 -18.00 24.60
C ALA A 187 -2.61 -17.74 23.45
N ILE A 188 -1.53 -16.98 23.65
CA ILE A 188 -0.55 -16.71 22.58
C ILE A 188 0.37 -17.91 22.42
N ALA A 189 0.15 -18.70 21.37
CA ALA A 189 0.97 -19.87 21.07
C ALA A 189 2.25 -19.53 20.29
N ASP A 190 2.15 -18.64 19.30
CA ASP A 190 3.26 -18.37 18.39
C ASP A 190 3.16 -16.96 17.78
N LEU A 191 4.32 -16.35 17.54
CA LEU A 191 4.47 -15.10 16.81
C LEU A 191 5.61 -15.26 15.81
N ARG A 192 5.33 -15.02 14.53
CA ARG A 192 6.29 -15.26 13.46
C ARG A 192 6.27 -14.16 12.41
N VAL A 193 7.38 -14.09 11.68
CA VAL A 193 7.50 -13.25 10.48
C VAL A 193 7.26 -14.13 9.26
N THR A 194 6.33 -13.71 8.40
CA THR A 194 6.04 -14.37 7.13
C THR A 194 6.24 -13.42 5.95
N GLN A 195 6.46 -13.98 4.77
CA GLN A 195 6.46 -13.24 3.52
C GLN A 195 5.10 -13.45 2.82
N GLY A 196 4.09 -12.67 3.22
CA GLY A 196 2.74 -12.71 2.65
C GLY A 196 2.58 -11.98 1.31
N GLY A 197 3.63 -11.30 0.84
CA GLY A 197 3.65 -10.57 -0.44
C GLY A 197 4.12 -11.40 -1.63
N LEU A 198 4.68 -10.72 -2.63
CA LEU A 198 5.26 -11.38 -3.81
C LEU A 198 6.47 -12.22 -3.38
N VAL A 199 6.37 -13.54 -3.52
CA VAL A 199 7.48 -14.47 -3.31
C VAL A 199 8.20 -14.70 -4.63
N ILE A 200 9.53 -14.64 -4.59
CA ILE A 200 10.36 -14.87 -5.77
C ILE A 200 11.35 -15.94 -5.42
N ASP A 201 11.41 -16.92 -6.30
CA ASP A 201 12.33 -18.03 -6.19
C ASP A 201 13.76 -17.52 -5.96
N ALA A 202 14.41 -18.08 -4.95
CA ALA A 202 15.79 -17.77 -4.60
C ALA A 202 16.76 -18.45 -5.57
N ASP A 203 16.36 -19.56 -6.19
CA ASP A 203 17.21 -20.37 -7.05
C ASP A 203 17.64 -19.62 -8.29
N PRO A 204 18.91 -19.64 -8.72
CA PRO A 204 19.37 -18.89 -9.88
C PRO A 204 18.59 -19.25 -11.16
N LEU A 205 18.39 -18.30 -12.07
CA LEU A 205 17.77 -18.60 -13.37
C LEU A 205 18.71 -19.52 -14.14
N VAL A 206 18.34 -20.81 -14.25
CA VAL A 206 19.12 -21.79 -15.00
C VAL A 206 18.88 -21.59 -16.49
N ALA A 207 19.95 -21.35 -17.25
CA ALA A 207 19.89 -21.21 -18.69
C ALA A 207 19.65 -22.58 -19.32
N GLY A 208 18.54 -22.73 -20.06
CA GLY A 208 18.34 -23.87 -20.95
C GLY A 208 19.11 -23.72 -22.27
N PRO A 209 18.92 -24.63 -23.24
CA PRO A 209 19.56 -24.56 -24.57
C PRO A 209 19.31 -23.25 -25.35
N ARG A 210 18.26 -22.50 -24.99
CA ARG A 210 17.88 -21.20 -25.59
C ARG A 210 18.26 -19.99 -24.71
N GLY A 211 19.06 -20.20 -23.66
CA GLY A 211 19.40 -19.16 -22.69
C GLY A 211 18.26 -18.80 -21.74
N VAL A 212 18.43 -17.71 -21.00
CA VAL A 212 17.40 -17.14 -20.10
C VAL A 212 16.72 -15.97 -20.80
N SER A 213 15.40 -15.91 -20.77
CA SER A 213 14.67 -14.80 -21.38
C SER A 213 14.95 -13.48 -20.66
N THR A 214 15.12 -12.41 -21.43
CA THR A 214 15.28 -11.05 -20.88
C THR A 214 14.07 -10.64 -20.03
N ALA A 215 12.87 -11.11 -20.41
CA ALA A 215 11.64 -10.94 -19.64
C ALA A 215 11.71 -11.63 -18.27
N ALA A 216 12.25 -12.86 -18.17
CA ALA A 216 12.42 -13.55 -16.89
C ALA A 216 13.44 -12.84 -16.00
N MET A 217 14.55 -12.37 -16.57
CA MET A 217 15.55 -11.59 -15.83
C MET A 217 14.97 -10.25 -15.32
N ALA A 218 14.27 -9.52 -16.19
CA ALA A 218 13.66 -8.24 -15.86
C ALA A 218 12.57 -8.42 -14.80
N GLY A 219 11.66 -9.39 -14.99
CA GLY A 219 10.60 -9.72 -14.04
C GLY A 219 11.14 -10.12 -12.67
N ARG A 220 12.23 -10.90 -12.63
CA ARG A 220 12.87 -11.28 -11.37
C ARG A 220 13.53 -10.10 -10.65
N HIS A 221 14.30 -9.28 -11.37
CA HIS A 221 14.89 -8.08 -10.78
C HIS A 221 13.83 -7.11 -10.26
N MET A 222 12.78 -6.90 -11.04
CA MET A 222 11.65 -6.03 -10.69
C MET A 222 10.87 -6.55 -9.49
N GLY A 223 10.56 -7.84 -9.49
CA GLY A 223 9.83 -8.45 -8.40
C GLY A 223 10.64 -8.45 -7.10
N ARG A 224 11.97 -8.59 -7.13
CA ARG A 224 12.82 -8.57 -5.91
C ARG A 224 12.65 -7.25 -5.13
N ARG A 225 12.36 -6.16 -5.84
CA ARG A 225 12.10 -4.86 -5.21
C ARG A 225 10.78 -4.82 -4.46
N GLN A 226 9.78 -5.57 -4.93
CA GLN A 226 8.50 -5.72 -4.26
C GLN A 226 8.57 -6.74 -3.13
N SER A 227 9.24 -7.88 -3.35
CA SER A 227 9.34 -8.96 -2.38
C SER A 227 9.95 -8.48 -1.07
N GLY A 228 10.96 -7.60 -1.14
CA GLY A 228 11.56 -6.93 0.04
C GLY A 228 10.62 -6.01 0.84
N ARG A 229 9.35 -5.86 0.44
CA ARG A 229 8.32 -4.99 1.07
C ARG A 229 7.00 -5.73 1.28
N GLY A 230 7.06 -7.06 1.32
CA GLY A 230 5.93 -7.97 1.42
C GLY A 230 5.96 -8.82 2.68
N PHE A 231 6.66 -8.39 3.72
CA PHE A 231 6.70 -9.10 5.00
C PHE A 231 5.51 -8.74 5.87
N ALA A 232 5.12 -9.68 6.72
CA ALA A 232 4.08 -9.52 7.70
C ALA A 232 4.53 -10.13 9.03
N VAL A 233 4.05 -9.57 10.14
CA VAL A 233 4.13 -10.19 11.45
C VAL A 233 2.76 -10.80 11.73
N GLU A 234 2.75 -12.09 12.03
CA GLU A 234 1.56 -12.87 12.29
C GLU A 234 1.58 -13.42 13.71
N ILE A 235 0.38 -13.54 14.30
CA ILE A 235 0.17 -14.15 15.61
C ILE A 235 -0.78 -15.33 15.48
N ARG A 236 -0.61 -16.32 16.37
CA ARG A 236 -1.51 -17.47 16.45
C ARG A 236 -1.92 -17.74 17.88
N ALA A 237 -3.21 -18.00 18.05
CA ALA A 237 -3.78 -18.47 19.30
C ALA A 237 -3.51 -19.97 19.52
N GLU A 238 -3.40 -20.40 20.77
CA GLU A 238 -3.34 -21.81 21.13
C GLU A 238 -4.63 -22.53 20.74
N GLY A 239 -4.50 -23.69 20.09
CA GLY A 239 -5.65 -24.44 19.55
C GLY A 239 -6.18 -23.94 18.22
N GLU A 240 -5.72 -22.79 17.70
CA GLU A 240 -6.09 -22.32 16.36
C GLU A 240 -5.07 -22.77 15.30
N GLY A 241 -5.59 -23.27 14.17
CA GLY A 241 -4.77 -23.67 13.02
C GLY A 241 -4.37 -22.50 12.11
N ARG A 242 -4.93 -21.31 12.30
CA ARG A 242 -4.71 -20.15 11.43
C ARG A 242 -3.90 -19.08 12.15
N TYR A 243 -3.09 -18.38 11.37
CA TYR A 243 -2.37 -17.20 11.81
C TYR A 243 -3.16 -15.96 11.41
N ASP A 244 -3.27 -15.01 12.33
CA ASP A 244 -3.83 -13.70 12.05
C ASP A 244 -2.70 -12.68 11.88
N VAL A 245 -2.78 -11.89 10.81
CA VAL A 245 -1.79 -10.86 10.52
C VAL A 245 -1.94 -9.73 11.54
N LEU A 246 -0.86 -9.35 12.23
CA LEU A 246 -0.82 -8.17 13.10
C LEU A 246 -0.43 -6.90 12.34
N ALA A 247 0.57 -7.01 11.47
CA ALA A 247 1.01 -5.91 10.60
C ALA A 247 1.57 -6.47 9.29
N GLY A 248 1.23 -5.85 8.16
CA GLY A 248 1.65 -6.29 6.83
C GLY A 248 2.24 -5.17 5.98
N GLY A 249 2.87 -5.55 4.86
CA GLY A 249 3.58 -4.60 4.00
C GLY A 249 4.88 -4.07 4.61
N LEU A 250 5.52 -4.89 5.44
CA LEU A 250 6.76 -4.57 6.12
C LEU A 250 7.98 -4.88 5.24
N THR A 251 9.08 -4.19 5.52
CA THR A 251 10.42 -4.63 5.08
C THR A 251 10.96 -5.66 6.06
N GLU A 252 11.81 -6.57 5.58
CA GLU A 252 12.35 -7.69 6.38
C GLU A 252 12.92 -7.24 7.72
N ASP A 253 13.88 -6.30 7.71
CA ASP A 253 14.51 -5.75 8.92
C ASP A 253 13.48 -5.19 9.92
N CYS A 254 12.44 -4.54 9.41
CA CYS A 254 11.40 -3.92 10.22
C CYS A 254 10.47 -4.98 10.81
N ALA A 255 10.16 -6.04 10.06
CA ALA A 255 9.34 -7.15 10.54
C ALA A 255 10.06 -7.94 11.63
N GLN A 256 11.35 -8.20 11.45
CA GLN A 256 12.19 -8.87 12.45
C GLN A 256 12.35 -8.04 13.72
N ALA A 257 12.62 -6.73 13.58
CA ALA A 257 12.71 -5.81 14.71
C ALA A 257 11.38 -5.70 15.47
N LEU A 258 10.27 -5.53 14.75
CA LEU A 258 8.93 -5.48 15.36
C LEU A 258 8.59 -6.78 16.10
N ALA A 259 8.88 -7.95 15.50
CA ALA A 259 8.64 -9.23 16.15
C ALA A 259 9.48 -9.38 17.43
N THR A 260 10.74 -8.97 17.40
CA THR A 260 11.64 -9.01 18.56
C THR A 260 11.14 -8.11 19.68
N ASP A 261 10.71 -6.88 19.36
CA ASP A 261 10.23 -5.94 20.37
C ASP A 261 8.83 -6.33 20.90
N LEU A 262 7.97 -6.94 20.07
CA LEU A 262 6.70 -7.53 20.53
C LEU A 262 6.95 -8.69 21.50
N VAL A 263 7.87 -9.60 21.19
CA VAL A 263 8.22 -10.71 22.09
C VAL A 263 8.79 -10.18 23.42
N ARG A 264 9.62 -9.14 23.36
CA ARG A 264 10.14 -8.49 24.57
C ARG A 264 9.01 -7.85 25.40
N ALA A 265 8.11 -7.11 24.76
CA ALA A 265 6.97 -6.49 25.44
C ALA A 265 6.04 -7.54 26.06
N LEU A 266 5.81 -8.66 25.37
CA LEU A 266 5.04 -9.79 25.90
C LEU A 266 5.69 -10.44 27.13
N ALA A 267 7.02 -10.65 27.10
CA ALA A 267 7.75 -11.19 28.24
C ALA A 267 7.66 -10.26 29.47
N THR A 268 7.78 -8.95 29.26
CA THR A 268 7.59 -7.95 30.31
C THR A 268 6.15 -7.97 30.85
N ALA A 269 5.15 -8.00 29.99
CA ALA A 269 3.74 -8.08 30.37
C ALA A 269 3.42 -9.36 31.17
N ARG A 270 4.02 -10.51 30.79
CA ARG A 270 3.89 -11.78 31.53
C ARG A 270 4.48 -11.68 32.94
N SER A 271 5.57 -10.94 33.08
CA SER A 271 6.25 -10.74 34.36
C SER A 271 5.48 -9.79 35.30
N GLN A 272 4.66 -8.90 34.73
CA GLN A 272 3.81 -7.96 35.46
C GLN A 272 2.41 -8.50 35.75
N THR A 273 2.02 -9.61 35.11
CA THR A 273 0.77 -10.30 35.43
C THR A 273 0.92 -10.86 36.84
N PRO A 274 0.13 -10.39 37.83
CA PRO A 274 0.20 -10.94 39.17
C PRO A 274 -0.08 -12.44 39.05
N ALA A 275 0.80 -13.28 39.61
CA ALA A 275 0.48 -14.69 39.80
C ALA A 275 -0.91 -14.74 40.43
N ALA A 276 -1.88 -15.36 39.74
CA ALA A 276 -3.17 -15.64 40.32
C ALA A 276 -2.89 -16.21 41.70
N SER A 277 -3.31 -15.49 42.75
CA SER A 277 -3.15 -15.98 44.11
C SER A 277 -3.70 -17.40 44.12
N PRO A 278 -2.97 -18.40 44.63
CA PRO A 278 -3.61 -19.67 44.90
C PRO A 278 -4.77 -19.31 45.83
N VAL A 279 -5.99 -19.44 45.33
CA VAL A 279 -7.17 -19.46 46.18
C VAL A 279 -7.02 -20.73 47.00
N GLY A 280 -6.26 -20.60 48.07
CA GLY A 280 -6.36 -21.49 49.20
C GLY A 280 -7.72 -21.25 49.81
N ALA A 281 -8.52 -22.29 49.89
CA ALA A 281 -9.02 -22.85 51.15
C ALA A 281 -10.38 -23.52 50.93
N GLY A 282 -10.48 -24.76 51.40
CA GLY A 282 -11.72 -25.51 51.54
C GLY A 282 -11.48 -26.99 51.51
#